data_AF-A0A3C0BHC2-F1
#
_entry.id   AF-A0A3C0BHC2-F1
#
_cell.length_a   1.000
_cell.length_b   1.000
_cell.length_c   1.000
_cell.angle_alpha   90.00
_cell.angle_beta   90.00
_cell.angle_gamma   90.00
#
_symmetry.space_group_name_H-M   'P 1'
#
loop_
_entity.id
_entity.type
_entity.pdbx_description
1 polymer ?
#
loop_
_entity_poly.entity_id
_entity_poly.type
_entity_poly.pdbx_seq_one_letter_code
_entity_poly.pdbx_strand_id
1 'polypeptide(L)'
;MDFWNDGAACNGCIAGGRYYFHINGNGDIEPCVFAHYSNCNIKDTKLIDAFRSPLFMEYHTRQPFSSNLLRPCPVLDNADVLKDMVQKAGAH
;
A
#
# COMPACT_ATOMS: atom_id res chain seq x y z
N MET A 1 8.96 10.28 -11.13
CA MET A 1 8.36 9.51 -10.04
C MET A 1 7.51 8.41 -10.67
N ASP A 2 8.11 7.24 -10.82
CA ASP A 2 7.43 6.01 -11.19
C ASP A 2 7.11 5.15 -9.95
N PHE A 3 6.42 4.02 -10.16
CA PHE A 3 5.96 3.16 -9.08
C PHE A 3 7.05 2.29 -8.44
N TRP A 4 8.21 2.12 -9.11
CA TRP A 4 9.19 1.09 -8.75
C TRP A 4 10.66 1.54 -8.82
N ASN A 5 11.13 2.09 -9.94
CA ASN A 5 12.55 2.46 -10.11
C ASN A 5 12.96 3.66 -9.25
N ASP A 6 12.05 4.57 -8.98
CA ASP A 6 12.36 5.82 -8.26
C ASP A 6 12.46 5.64 -6.72
N GLY A 7 12.56 4.40 -6.23
CA GLY A 7 12.65 4.09 -4.80
C GLY A 7 13.79 4.81 -4.07
N ALA A 8 14.95 4.97 -4.70
CA ALA A 8 16.06 5.75 -4.13
C ALA A 8 15.74 7.24 -4.01
N ALA A 9 15.01 7.81 -4.96
CA ALA A 9 14.62 9.23 -4.96
C ALA A 9 13.45 9.50 -3.99
N CYS A 10 12.59 8.52 -3.75
CA CYS A 10 11.37 8.66 -2.94
C CYS A 10 11.49 8.05 -1.55
N ASN A 11 12.66 7.50 -1.19
CA ASN A 11 12.88 6.74 0.03
C ASN A 11 11.88 5.56 0.18
N GLY A 12 11.85 4.69 -0.82
CA GLY A 12 11.05 3.47 -0.86
C GLY A 12 9.81 3.53 -1.74
N CYS A 13 8.83 2.69 -1.44
CA CYS A 13 7.55 2.62 -2.15
C CYS A 13 6.76 3.92 -1.99
N ILE A 14 6.00 4.31 -3.02
CA ILE A 14 5.16 5.51 -2.99
C ILE A 14 3.67 5.23 -2.71
N ALA A 15 3.31 3.95 -2.60
CA ALA A 15 1.95 3.44 -2.35
C ALA A 15 1.51 3.58 -0.88
N GLY A 16 0.31 3.08 -0.58
CA GLY A 16 -0.23 3.05 0.79
C GLY A 16 -0.68 4.41 1.28
N GLY A 17 -1.16 5.28 0.37
CA GLY A 17 -1.64 6.62 0.72
C GLY A 17 -0.52 7.63 1.01
N ARG A 18 0.76 7.25 0.83
CA ARG A 18 1.90 8.15 1.03
C ARG A 18 1.97 9.23 -0.06
N TYR A 19 1.92 8.81 -1.32
CA TYR A 19 1.80 9.72 -2.47
C TYR A 19 0.58 9.39 -3.33
N TYR A 20 0.15 8.13 -3.34
CA TYR A 20 -1.06 7.71 -4.03
C TYR A 20 -1.73 6.52 -3.35
N PHE A 21 -2.96 6.27 -3.78
CA PHE A 21 -3.76 5.09 -3.51
C PHE A 21 -4.62 4.82 -4.75
N HIS A 22 -5.30 3.69 -4.79
CA HIS A 22 -6.13 3.29 -5.92
C HIS A 22 -7.58 3.05 -5.44
N ILE A 23 -8.56 3.47 -6.22
CA ILE A 23 -9.96 3.05 -6.04
C ILE A 23 -10.33 2.24 -7.28
N ASN A 24 -10.66 0.98 -7.09
CA ASN A 24 -11.03 0.10 -8.20
C ASN A 24 -12.48 0.35 -8.68
N GLY A 25 -12.91 -0.35 -9.73
CA GLY A 25 -14.27 -0.21 -10.28
C GLY A 25 -15.41 -0.59 -9.33
N ASN A 26 -15.14 -1.43 -8.31
CA ASN A 26 -16.11 -1.80 -7.28
C ASN A 26 -16.21 -0.75 -6.15
N GLY A 27 -15.27 0.19 -6.11
CA GLY A 27 -15.15 1.24 -5.09
C GLY A 27 -14.19 0.88 -3.95
N ASP A 28 -13.47 -0.24 -4.04
CA ASP A 28 -12.55 -0.65 -2.98
C ASP A 28 -11.34 0.27 -2.94
N ILE A 29 -10.96 0.70 -1.74
CA ILE A 29 -9.82 1.61 -1.53
C ILE A 29 -8.59 0.75 -1.30
N GLU A 30 -7.73 0.67 -2.31
CA GLU A 30 -6.55 -0.18 -2.37
C GLU A 30 -5.26 0.64 -2.17
N PRO A 31 -4.22 0.10 -1.51
CA PRO A 31 -2.98 0.84 -1.26
C PRO A 31 -2.19 1.09 -2.55
N CYS A 32 -2.34 0.25 -3.58
CA CYS A 32 -1.58 0.28 -4.81
C CYS A 32 -2.42 -0.29 -5.96
N VAL A 33 -2.29 0.26 -7.17
CA VAL A 33 -2.92 -0.27 -8.39
C VAL A 33 -2.48 -1.71 -8.74
N PHE A 34 -1.35 -2.17 -8.20
CA PHE A 34 -0.82 -3.52 -8.38
C PHE A 34 -1.04 -4.44 -7.16
N ALA A 35 -1.72 -3.95 -6.11
CA ALA A 35 -2.04 -4.74 -4.92
C ALA A 35 -3.54 -4.58 -4.61
N HIS A 36 -4.35 -5.43 -5.24
CA HIS A 36 -5.81 -5.46 -5.09
C HIS A 36 -6.22 -6.11 -3.77
N TYR A 37 -5.94 -5.42 -2.67
CA TYR A 37 -6.39 -5.76 -1.33
C TYR A 37 -7.06 -4.55 -0.71
N SER A 38 -8.19 -4.76 -0.05
CA SER A 38 -8.88 -3.69 0.66
C SER A 38 -9.57 -4.17 1.93
N ASN A 39 -9.86 -3.21 2.78
CA ASN A 39 -10.69 -3.33 3.97
C ASN A 39 -11.70 -2.17 4.08
N CYS A 40 -11.80 -1.31 3.06
CA CYS A 40 -12.64 -0.12 3.05
C CYS A 40 -13.19 0.14 1.65
N ASN A 41 -14.45 0.57 1.54
CA ASN A 41 -15.04 0.94 0.27
C ASN A 41 -15.44 2.43 0.27
N ILE A 42 -15.23 3.14 -0.85
CA ILE A 42 -15.53 4.58 -0.93
C ILE A 42 -17.02 4.89 -0.76
N LYS A 43 -17.90 3.89 -0.95
CA LYS A 43 -19.36 4.05 -0.80
C LYS A 43 -19.78 4.21 0.66
N ASP A 44 -19.02 3.68 1.61
CA ASP A 44 -19.36 3.66 3.04
C ASP A 44 -18.28 4.27 3.95
N THR A 45 -17.07 4.49 3.43
CA THR A 45 -15.92 4.93 4.22
C THR A 45 -15.39 6.26 3.70
N LYS A 46 -15.21 7.24 4.60
CA LYS A 46 -14.54 8.50 4.26
C LYS A 46 -13.05 8.22 4.03
N LEU A 47 -12.45 8.89 3.04
CA LEU A 47 -11.02 8.69 2.71
C LEU A 47 -10.08 8.85 3.91
N ILE A 48 -10.33 9.83 4.79
CA ILE A 48 -9.51 10.04 5.98
C ILE A 48 -9.56 8.85 6.96
N ASP A 49 -10.69 8.15 7.02
CA ASP A 49 -10.86 6.97 7.86
C ASP A 49 -10.24 5.74 7.18
N ALA A 50 -10.34 5.64 5.85
CA ALA A 50 -9.65 4.61 5.06
C ALA A 50 -8.11 4.69 5.19
N PHE A 51 -7.52 5.90 5.20
CA PHE A 51 -6.09 6.07 5.42
C PHE A 51 -5.63 5.73 6.85
N ARG A 52 -6.57 5.63 7.79
CA ARG A 52 -6.33 5.15 9.16
C ARG A 52 -6.67 3.67 9.31
N SER A 53 -7.10 3.00 8.24
CA SER A 53 -7.46 1.59 8.30
C SER A 53 -6.22 0.71 8.52
N PRO A 54 -6.40 -0.51 9.06
CA PRO A 54 -5.29 -1.43 9.32
C PRO A 54 -4.33 -1.61 8.14
N LEU A 55 -4.85 -1.79 6.91
CA LEU A 55 -4.00 -2.00 5.73
C LEU A 55 -3.13 -0.80 5.40
N PHE A 56 -3.69 0.42 5.43
CA PHE A 56 -2.91 1.64 5.18
C PHE A 56 -1.88 1.90 6.30
N MET A 57 -2.24 1.59 7.54
CA MET A 57 -1.31 1.73 8.67
C MET A 57 -0.17 0.69 8.63
N GLU A 58 -0.42 -0.53 8.17
CA GLU A 58 0.64 -1.52 7.91
C GLU A 58 1.62 -1.01 6.84
N TYR A 59 1.13 -0.39 5.77
CA TYR A 59 1.99 0.28 4.79
C TYR A 59 2.78 1.45 5.39
N HIS A 60 2.14 2.30 6.21
CA HIS A 60 2.79 3.45 6.83
C HIS A 60 3.92 3.04 7.79
N THR A 61 3.68 2.06 8.64
CA THR A 61 4.61 1.65 9.70
C THR A 61 5.82 0.87 9.19
N ARG A 62 5.69 0.18 8.05
CA ARG A 62 6.74 -0.69 7.51
C ARG A 62 7.56 -0.06 6.40
N GLN A 63 7.23 1.13 5.95
CA GLN A 63 8.04 1.82 4.96
C GLN A 63 9.32 2.39 5.59
N PRO A 64 10.48 2.26 4.93
CA PRO A 64 10.70 1.49 3.69
C PRO A 64 10.72 -0.02 3.96
N PHE A 65 10.13 -0.81 3.04
CA PHE A 65 10.01 -2.27 3.19
C PHE A 65 11.35 -3.02 3.08
N SER A 66 12.39 -2.36 2.58
CA SER A 66 13.73 -2.89 2.38
C SER A 66 14.75 -1.81 2.68
N SER A 67 15.90 -2.20 3.25
CA SER A 67 17.07 -1.31 3.36
C SER A 67 17.71 -1.03 2.00
N ASN A 68 17.46 -1.89 1.00
CA ASN A 68 17.86 -1.64 -0.39
C ASN A 68 16.73 -0.91 -1.13
N LEU A 69 16.89 0.40 -1.32
CA LEU A 69 15.89 1.24 -1.98
C LEU A 69 15.72 0.97 -3.49
N LEU A 70 16.57 0.13 -4.10
CA LEU A 70 16.37 -0.39 -5.46
C LEU A 70 15.42 -1.61 -5.49
N ARG A 71 14.96 -2.06 -4.33
CA ARG A 71 13.98 -3.14 -4.16
C ARG A 71 12.80 -2.67 -3.29
N PRO A 72 12.14 -1.55 -3.64
CA PRO A 72 11.22 -0.89 -2.72
C PRO A 72 9.84 -1.55 -2.68
N CYS A 73 9.51 -2.42 -3.63
CA CYS A 73 8.13 -2.80 -3.87
C CYS A 73 7.69 -3.99 -3.02
N PRO A 74 6.57 -3.86 -2.28
CA PRO A 74 6.05 -4.97 -1.49
C PRO A 74 5.40 -6.05 -2.37
N VAL A 75 5.04 -5.76 -3.63
CA VAL A 75 4.47 -6.75 -4.56
C VAL A 75 5.58 -7.59 -5.22
N LEU A 76 6.65 -6.96 -5.71
CA LEU A 76 7.70 -7.64 -6.49
C LEU A 76 8.88 -8.11 -5.64
N ASP A 77 9.37 -7.26 -4.73
CA ASP A 77 10.64 -7.49 -4.05
C ASP A 77 10.48 -8.04 -2.63
N ASN A 78 9.39 -7.64 -1.95
CA ASN A 78 9.15 -7.92 -0.53
C ASN A 78 7.77 -8.60 -0.33
N ALA A 79 7.47 -9.62 -1.15
CA ALA A 79 6.16 -10.28 -1.19
C ALA A 79 5.71 -10.85 0.18
N ASP A 80 6.64 -11.38 0.98
CA ASP A 80 6.34 -11.88 2.32
C ASP A 80 5.86 -10.76 3.25
N VAL A 81 6.39 -9.54 3.09
CA VAL A 81 5.96 -8.37 3.87
C VAL A 81 4.53 -8.01 3.48
N LEU A 82 4.20 -7.99 2.18
CA LEU A 82 2.82 -7.74 1.73
C LEU A 82 1.84 -8.77 2.28
N LYS A 83 2.21 -10.06 2.21
CA LYS A 83 1.37 -11.15 2.72
C LYS A 83 1.08 -10.98 4.21
N ASP A 84 2.10 -10.67 5.01
CA ASP A 84 1.93 -10.43 6.45
C ASP A 84 1.09 -9.19 6.74
N MET A 85 1.26 -8.09 5.97
CA MET A 85 0.42 -6.89 6.10
C MET A 85 -1.06 -7.20 5.82
N VAL A 86 -1.35 -7.90 4.72
CA VAL A 86 -2.72 -8.26 4.33
C VAL A 86 -3.38 -9.14 5.39
N GLN A 87 -2.66 -10.15 5.89
CA GLN A 87 -3.16 -11.04 6.95
C GLN A 87 -3.44 -10.29 8.26
N LYS A 88 -2.53 -9.42 8.70
CA LYS A 88 -2.70 -8.61 9.92
C LYS A 88 -3.83 -7.60 9.79
N ALA A 89 -4.00 -7.01 8.60
CA ALA A 89 -5.04 -6.05 8.34
C ALA A 89 -6.43 -6.66 8.14
N GLY A 90 -6.53 -7.99 7.98
CA GLY A 90 -7.78 -8.66 7.61
C GLY A 90 -8.31 -8.20 6.25
N ALA A 91 -7.42 -7.78 5.36
CA ALA A 91 -7.78 -7.30 4.02
C ALA A 91 -8.01 -8.46 3.05
N HIS A 92 -8.87 -8.25 2.05
CA HIS A 92 -9.22 -9.23 1.02
C HIS A 92 -9.17 -8.64 -0.38
#